data_AF-A0A840MND9-F1
#
_entry.id   AF-A0A840MND9-F1
#
_cell.length_a   1.000
_cell.length_b   1.000
_cell.length_c   1.000
_cell.angle_alpha   90.00
_cell.angle_beta   90.00
_cell.angle_gamma   90.00
#
_symmetry.space_group_name_H-M   'P 1'
#
loop_
_entity.id
_entity.type
_entity.pdbx_description
1 polymer ?
#
loop_
_entity_poly.entity_id
_entity_poly.type
_entity_poly.pdbx_seq_one_letter_code
_entity_poly.pdbx_strand_id
1 'polypeptide(L)'
;MFGRLDLFSYRDEPILFNRASRKLHIFRRRFKWTRPFSRWPVVIDTYDWDCVRGEVKGGAVLMGTVPTTRFQLYLAIADRPGSDTIIDRVPVGSPSLGKDHFQPLWEHIRQYMEADGPPLQAGDSLSRHTQFSHRMAWAAGFFFLDPDYKNQVPSRLGRAIGITTNLLIAPFAMIPGLLAWLSGLSGRDPWWPDDVLAAAGGPPLSEPAALALRPAAPPARQVG
;
A
#
# COMPACT_ATOMS: atom_id res chain seq x y z
N MET A 1 0.83 -6.68 -7.81
CA MET A 1 0.29 -7.19 -6.54
C MET A 1 0.12 -8.70 -6.69
N PHE A 2 1.19 -9.47 -6.44
CA PHE A 2 1.11 -10.93 -6.39
C PHE A 2 0.74 -11.34 -4.97
N GLY A 3 -0.18 -12.30 -4.84
CA GLY A 3 -0.92 -12.59 -3.60
C GLY A 3 -0.07 -12.66 -2.34
N ARG A 4 -0.53 -11.98 -1.28
CA ARG A 4 -0.03 -12.16 0.09
C ARG A 4 -0.38 -13.59 0.54
N LEU A 5 0.53 -14.53 0.34
CA LEU A 5 0.41 -15.90 0.86
C LEU A 5 0.84 -16.02 2.34
N ASP A 6 1.42 -14.95 2.90
CA ASP A 6 1.82 -14.90 4.31
C ASP A 6 0.67 -14.36 5.17
N LEU A 7 -0.03 -15.29 5.84
CA LEU A 7 -1.09 -14.98 6.80
C LEU A 7 -0.55 -14.24 8.05
N PHE A 8 0.75 -14.29 8.34
CA PHE A 8 1.33 -13.72 9.57
C PHE A 8 2.26 -12.54 9.32
N SER A 9 2.18 -11.95 8.12
CA SER A 9 3.02 -10.82 7.76
C SER A 9 2.64 -9.54 8.50
N TYR A 10 3.56 -8.58 8.54
CA TYR A 10 3.28 -7.23 9.04
C TYR A 10 2.22 -6.55 8.17
N ARG A 11 1.31 -5.82 8.82
CA ARG A 11 0.18 -5.13 8.15
C ARG A 11 0.70 -4.15 7.09
N ASP A 12 1.74 -3.43 7.46
CA ASP A 12 2.37 -2.39 6.67
C ASP A 12 3.89 -2.59 6.62
N GLU A 13 4.50 -2.04 5.56
CA GLU A 13 5.95 -1.80 5.47
C GLU A 13 6.16 -0.31 5.75
N PRO A 14 6.12 0.11 7.03
CA PRO A 14 6.16 1.52 7.37
C PRO A 14 7.52 2.12 7.02
N ILE A 15 7.47 3.42 6.75
CA ILE A 15 8.64 4.26 6.56
C ILE A 15 8.65 5.22 7.73
N LEU A 16 9.72 5.20 8.52
CA LEU A 16 9.90 6.08 9.66
C LEU A 16 10.87 7.19 9.28
N PHE A 17 10.38 8.42 9.34
CA PHE A 17 11.19 9.61 9.18
C PHE A 17 11.65 10.07 10.56
N ASN A 18 12.94 9.89 10.88
CA ASN A 18 13.49 10.30 12.16
C ASN A 18 14.18 11.66 12.06
N ARG A 19 13.56 12.66 12.69
CA ARG A 19 14.01 14.05 12.62
C ARG A 19 15.22 14.41 13.46
N ALA A 20 15.31 13.87 14.67
CA ALA A 20 16.44 14.19 15.53
C ALA A 20 17.76 13.61 14.97
N SER A 21 17.71 12.47 14.28
CA SER A 21 18.90 11.87 13.66
C SER A 21 19.10 12.18 12.17
N ARG A 22 18.13 12.85 11.52
CA ARG A 22 18.07 13.05 10.06
C ARG A 22 18.23 11.74 9.26
N LYS A 23 17.56 10.67 9.71
CA LYS A 23 17.64 9.33 9.09
C LYS A 23 16.28 8.77 8.69
N LEU A 24 16.25 8.13 7.53
CA LEU A 24 15.10 7.43 7.00
C LEU A 24 15.24 5.95 7.31
N HIS A 25 14.33 5.39 8.10
CA HIS A 25 14.31 3.97 8.41
C HIS A 25 13.17 3.30 7.64
N ILE A 26 13.49 2.29 6.85
CA ILE A 26 12.54 1.59 5.98
C ILE A 26 12.41 0.17 6.48
N PHE A 27 11.18 -0.18 6.88
CA PHE A 27 10.88 -1.52 7.34
C PHE A 27 10.60 -2.42 6.14
N ARG A 28 11.53 -3.33 5.82
CA ARG A 28 11.41 -4.23 4.68
C ARG A 28 11.30 -5.67 5.09
N ARG A 29 10.40 -6.37 4.40
CA ARG A 29 10.31 -7.82 4.45
C ARG A 29 11.05 -8.41 3.25
N ARG A 30 12.07 -9.23 3.48
CA ARG A 30 12.78 -9.91 2.38
C ARG A 30 12.09 -11.22 2.02
N PHE A 31 11.31 -11.19 0.95
CA PHE A 31 10.70 -12.39 0.37
C PHE A 31 11.77 -13.46 0.07
N LYS A 32 11.55 -14.67 0.58
CA LYS A 32 12.39 -15.83 0.25
C LYS A 32 11.56 -16.85 -0.50
N TRP A 33 11.77 -16.96 -1.81
CA TRP A 33 11.06 -17.90 -2.67
C TRP A 33 11.24 -19.36 -2.24
N THR A 34 12.36 -19.69 -1.60
CA THR A 34 12.64 -21.03 -1.07
C THR A 34 11.79 -21.42 0.14
N ARG A 35 11.16 -20.45 0.83
CA ARG A 35 10.29 -20.70 1.99
C ARG A 35 9.07 -19.77 1.98
N PRO A 36 8.13 -19.96 1.03
CA PRO A 36 7.01 -19.04 0.84
C PRO A 36 5.99 -19.07 1.99
N PHE A 37 5.98 -20.13 2.81
CA PHE A 37 5.08 -20.29 3.96
C PHE A 37 5.77 -20.07 5.33
N SER A 38 7.07 -19.75 5.33
CA SER A 38 7.81 -19.45 6.56
C SER A 38 7.81 -17.97 6.84
N ARG A 39 8.03 -17.59 8.10
CA ARG A 39 8.34 -16.20 8.47
C ARG A 39 9.52 -15.70 7.64
N TRP A 40 9.32 -14.61 6.91
CA TRP A 40 10.38 -13.95 6.17
C TRP A 40 11.15 -12.99 7.07
N PRO A 41 12.48 -12.90 6.93
CA PRO A 41 13.26 -11.97 7.73
C PRO A 41 12.88 -10.53 7.41
N VAL A 42 12.73 -9.75 8.48
CA VAL A 42 12.60 -8.30 8.42
C VAL A 42 13.99 -7.69 8.48
N VAL A 43 14.22 -6.68 7.66
CA VAL A 43 15.42 -5.84 7.67
C VAL A 43 14.98 -4.39 7.75
N ILE A 44 15.64 -3.62 8.61
CA ILE A 44 15.43 -2.18 8.70
C ILE A 44 16.60 -1.53 7.98
N ASP A 45 16.33 -1.03 6.79
CA ASP A 45 17.33 -0.32 6.01
C ASP A 45 17.32 1.16 6.46
N THR A 46 18.49 1.70 6.79
CA THR A 46 18.63 3.08 7.27
C THR A 46 19.40 3.90 6.26
N TYR A 47 18.84 5.04 5.87
CA TYR A 47 19.40 5.94 4.87
C TYR A 47 19.49 7.37 5.40
N ASP A 48 20.41 8.14 4.85
CA ASP A 48 20.52 9.57 5.11
C ASP A 48 19.39 10.34 4.41
N TRP A 49 18.78 11.29 5.10
CA TRP A 49 17.76 12.18 4.55
C TRP A 49 18.23 12.96 3.34
N ASP A 50 19.49 13.39 3.33
CA ASP A 50 20.03 14.22 2.25
C ASP A 50 20.20 13.45 0.93
N CYS A 51 20.05 12.12 0.98
CA CYS A 51 20.05 11.23 -0.19
C CYS A 51 18.65 10.96 -0.75
N VAL A 52 17.57 11.42 -0.11
CA VAL A 52 16.19 11.09 -0.47
C VAL A 52 15.62 12.12 -1.44
N ARG A 53 15.01 11.65 -2.53
CA ARG A 53 14.32 12.48 -3.53
C ARG A 53 12.96 11.88 -3.89
N GLY A 54 11.99 12.73 -4.23
CA GLY A 54 10.69 12.30 -4.75
C GLY A 54 10.74 12.03 -6.26
N GLU A 55 10.40 10.82 -6.68
CA GLU A 55 10.20 10.45 -8.08
C GLU A 55 8.76 9.98 -8.31
N VAL A 56 8.04 10.59 -9.25
CA VAL A 56 6.75 10.05 -9.71
C VAL A 56 6.98 9.22 -10.96
N LYS A 57 6.61 7.94 -10.93
CA LYS A 57 6.69 7.06 -12.09
C LYS A 57 5.31 6.59 -12.51
N GLY A 58 5.04 6.71 -13.82
CA GLY A 58 3.87 6.13 -14.47
C GLY A 58 4.22 4.77 -15.06
N GLY A 59 3.39 3.76 -14.81
CA GLY A 59 3.44 2.45 -15.45
C GLY A 59 2.13 2.19 -16.19
N ALA A 60 2.22 1.77 -17.45
CA ALA A 60 1.06 1.26 -18.18
C ALA A 60 0.67 -0.11 -17.60
N VAL A 61 -0.53 -0.21 -17.05
CA VAL A 61 -1.09 -1.48 -16.59
C VAL A 61 -2.27 -1.80 -17.49
N LEU A 62 -2.22 -2.97 -18.13
CA LEU A 62 -3.39 -3.54 -18.78
C LEU A 62 -4.34 -4.05 -17.69
N MET A 63 -5.43 -3.32 -17.47
CA MET A 63 -6.61 -3.83 -16.76
C MET A 63 -7.70 -4.08 -17.80
N GLY A 64 -7.77 -5.33 -18.28
CA GLY A 64 -8.67 -5.70 -19.37
C GLY A 64 -8.22 -5.12 -20.72
N THR A 65 -9.15 -4.54 -21.46
CA THR A 65 -8.95 -4.03 -22.82
C THR A 65 -8.46 -2.59 -22.89
N VAL A 66 -8.50 -1.85 -21.77
CA VAL A 66 -8.11 -0.43 -21.72
C VAL A 66 -6.75 -0.27 -21.04
N PRO A 67 -5.72 0.21 -21.76
CA PRO A 67 -4.44 0.54 -21.14
C PRO A 67 -4.66 1.70 -20.16
N THR A 68 -4.49 1.42 -18.87
CA THR A 68 -4.63 2.44 -17.82
C THR A 68 -3.24 2.76 -17.28
N THR A 69 -2.86 4.03 -17.33
CA THR A 69 -1.60 4.48 -16.71
C THR A 69 -1.81 4.63 -15.21
N ARG A 70 -1.07 3.85 -14.42
CA ARG A 70 -1.01 4.03 -12.97
C ARG A 70 0.24 4.81 -12.61
N PHE A 71 0.06 5.88 -11.85
CA PHE A 71 1.17 6.65 -11.29
C PHE A 71 1.41 6.20 -9.85
N GLN A 72 2.67 6.26 -9.41
CA GLN A 72 3.08 5.97 -8.03
C GLN A 72 4.21 6.93 -7.66
N LEU A 73 4.14 7.49 -6.46
CA LEU A 73 5.25 8.22 -5.85
C LEU A 73 6.26 7.23 -5.27
N TYR A 74 7.53 7.45 -5.57
CA TYR A 74 8.67 6.72 -5.03
C TYR A 74 9.60 7.68 -4.30
N LEU A 75 10.10 7.27 -3.13
CA LEU A 75 11.30 7.83 -2.54
C LEU A 75 12.49 7.17 -3.23
N ALA A 76 13.13 7.93 -4.13
CA ALA A 76 14.38 7.54 -4.74
C ALA A 76 15.52 7.92 -3.80
N ILE A 77 16.30 6.91 -3.42
CA ILE A 77 17.42 7.05 -2.49
C ILE A 77 18.69 6.99 -3.32
N ALA A 78 19.45 8.09 -3.29
CA ALA A 78 20.74 8.20 -3.95
C ALA A 78 21.85 7.53 -3.12
N ASP A 79 22.92 7.10 -3.77
CA ASP A 79 24.12 6.58 -3.10
C ASP A 79 24.77 7.63 -2.17
N ARG A 80 24.80 8.88 -2.63
CA ARG A 80 25.38 10.02 -1.93
C ARG A 80 24.52 11.26 -2.13
N PRO A 81 24.55 12.23 -1.22
CA PRO A 81 23.87 13.51 -1.40
C PRO A 81 24.34 14.16 -2.71
N GLY A 82 23.40 14.53 -3.57
CA GLY A 82 23.72 15.13 -4.88
C GLY A 82 24.01 14.13 -6.02
N SER A 83 24.22 12.85 -5.75
CA SER A 83 24.45 11.84 -6.80
C SER A 83 23.21 11.61 -7.66
N ASP A 84 23.40 11.30 -8.94
CA ASP A 84 22.33 10.85 -9.85
C ASP A 84 22.12 9.33 -9.80
N THR A 85 23.02 8.61 -9.12
CA THR A 85 22.93 7.16 -8.97
C THR A 85 21.96 6.80 -7.85
N ILE A 86 20.81 6.23 -8.23
CA ILE A 86 19.77 5.80 -7.31
C ILE A 86 20.00 4.34 -6.92
N ILE A 87 20.31 4.12 -5.65
CA ILE A 87 20.51 2.80 -5.06
C ILE A 87 19.19 2.10 -4.78
N ASP A 88 18.13 2.87 -4.52
CA ASP A 88 16.87 2.31 -4.07
C ASP A 88 15.65 3.17 -4.39
N ARG A 89 14.48 2.52 -4.48
CA ARG A 89 13.20 3.17 -4.74
C ARG A 89 12.12 2.56 -3.87
N VAL A 90 11.55 3.37 -3.00
CA VAL A 90 10.49 2.91 -2.08
C VAL A 90 9.16 3.54 -2.44
N PRO A 91 8.14 2.74 -2.80
CA PRO A 91 6.82 3.28 -3.10
C PRO A 91 6.19 3.91 -1.85
N VAL A 92 5.63 5.11 -2.00
CA VAL A 92 4.91 5.81 -0.93
C VAL A 92 3.47 6.07 -1.36
N GLY A 93 2.54 5.82 -0.45
CA GLY A 93 1.11 5.96 -0.72
C GLY A 93 0.56 4.85 -1.63
N SER A 94 -0.71 4.98 -1.98
CA SER A 94 -1.43 3.97 -2.77
C SER A 94 -1.27 4.21 -4.28
N PRO A 95 -0.98 3.17 -5.09
CA PRO A 95 -0.89 3.24 -6.56
C PRO A 95 -2.24 3.42 -7.25
N SER A 96 -3.29 3.64 -6.46
CA SER A 96 -4.64 3.94 -6.95
C SER A 96 -5.01 5.40 -6.73
N LEU A 97 -4.12 6.21 -6.16
CA LEU A 97 -4.31 7.65 -6.09
C LEU A 97 -4.12 8.27 -7.49
N GLY A 98 -4.99 9.21 -7.84
CA GLY A 98 -4.84 10.02 -9.06
C GLY A 98 -3.52 10.80 -9.04
N LYS A 99 -3.00 11.15 -10.22
CA LYS A 99 -1.73 11.87 -10.39
C LYS A 99 -1.64 13.13 -9.52
N ASP A 100 -2.77 13.80 -9.32
CA ASP A 100 -2.89 15.07 -8.62
C ASP A 100 -2.58 14.97 -7.11
N HIS A 101 -2.60 13.78 -6.52
CA HIS A 101 -2.33 13.58 -5.10
C HIS A 101 -0.84 13.39 -4.77
N PHE A 102 0.00 13.08 -5.75
CA PHE A 102 1.43 12.80 -5.46
C PHE A 102 2.24 14.05 -5.18
N GLN A 103 1.92 15.17 -5.83
CA GLN A 103 2.61 16.44 -5.61
C GLN A 103 2.35 16.98 -4.18
N PRO A 104 1.10 17.10 -3.69
CA PRO A 104 0.83 17.48 -2.30
C PRO A 104 1.47 16.52 -1.28
N LEU A 105 1.46 15.22 -1.57
CA LEU A 105 2.07 14.21 -0.70
C LEU A 105 3.59 14.39 -0.61
N TRP A 106 4.26 14.66 -1.72
CA TRP A 106 5.70 14.96 -1.71
C TRP A 106 6.00 16.27 -0.99
N GLU A 107 5.19 17.32 -1.20
CA GLU A 107 5.37 18.59 -0.51
C GLU A 107 5.20 18.45 1.00
N HIS A 108 4.23 17.66 1.45
CA HIS A 108 4.06 17.32 2.87
C HIS A 108 5.31 16.65 3.44
N ILE A 109 5.82 15.62 2.77
CA ILE A 109 7.04 14.91 3.18
C ILE A 109 8.24 15.86 3.20
N ARG A 110 8.42 16.67 2.14
CA ARG A 110 9.51 17.63 2.03
C ARG A 110 9.45 18.69 3.14
N GLN A 111 8.27 19.23 3.43
CA GLN A 111 8.09 20.21 4.51
C GLN A 111 8.44 19.62 5.88
N TYR A 112 8.06 18.36 6.13
CA TYR A 112 8.45 17.66 7.35
C TYR A 112 9.98 17.48 7.44
N MET A 113 10.64 17.19 6.31
CA MET A 113 12.10 17.02 6.25
C MET A 113 12.91 18.32 6.34
N GLU A 114 12.46 19.39 5.67
CA GLU A 114 13.25 20.62 5.47
C GLU A 114 12.80 21.78 6.38
N ALA A 115 11.51 21.93 6.65
CA ALA A 115 10.92 23.20 7.10
C ALA A 115 10.42 23.18 8.55
N ASP A 116 10.82 22.21 9.37
CA ASP A 116 10.26 22.04 10.74
C ASP A 116 8.72 21.86 10.71
N GLY A 117 8.21 21.28 9.62
CA GLY A 117 6.78 21.08 9.44
C GLY A 117 6.19 20.14 10.51
N PRO A 118 4.91 20.31 10.88
CA PRO A 118 4.25 19.37 11.79
C PRO A 118 4.18 17.97 11.14
N PRO A 119 4.25 16.88 11.94
CA PRO A 119 4.18 15.50 11.44
C PRO A 119 2.86 15.16 10.76
N LEU A 120 1.80 15.91 11.05
CA LEU A 120 0.51 15.88 10.36
C LEU A 120 0.08 17.33 10.14
N GLN A 121 -0.32 17.68 8.91
CA GLN A 121 -0.85 19.02 8.65
C GLN A 121 -2.25 19.16 9.24
N ALA A 122 -2.64 20.39 9.59
CA ALA A 122 -3.94 20.66 10.15
C ALA A 122 -5.05 20.28 9.14
N GLY A 123 -5.89 19.31 9.50
CA GLY A 123 -6.95 18.77 8.65
C GLY A 123 -6.60 17.48 7.92
N ASP A 124 -5.32 17.07 7.92
CA ASP A 124 -4.93 15.75 7.43
C ASP A 124 -5.27 14.67 8.45
N SER A 125 -5.67 13.51 7.94
CA SER A 125 -5.99 12.36 8.76
C SER A 125 -5.19 11.15 8.37
N LEU A 126 -4.94 10.27 9.33
CA LEU A 126 -4.22 9.03 9.08
C LEU A 126 -5.04 8.17 8.11
N SER A 127 -4.43 7.89 6.96
CA SER A 127 -4.97 6.96 5.98
C SER A 127 -5.18 5.61 6.66
N ARG A 128 -6.42 5.14 6.73
CA ARG A 128 -6.68 3.77 7.16
C ARG A 128 -6.06 2.86 6.12
N HIS A 129 -5.21 1.92 6.53
CA HIS A 129 -4.87 0.78 5.66
C HIS A 129 -6.20 0.12 5.30
N THR A 130 -6.64 0.29 4.05
CA THR A 130 -7.87 -0.29 3.55
C THR A 130 -7.68 -1.80 3.58
N GLN A 131 -8.09 -2.43 4.67
CA GLN A 131 -8.21 -3.87 4.73
C GLN A 131 -9.11 -4.26 3.56
N PHE A 132 -8.66 -5.21 2.74
CA PHE A 132 -9.52 -5.80 1.73
C PHE A 132 -10.78 -6.26 2.43
N SER A 133 -11.90 -5.58 2.19
CA SER A 133 -13.17 -6.03 2.74
C SER A 133 -13.45 -7.42 2.18
N HIS A 134 -14.06 -8.29 2.98
CA HIS A 134 -14.50 -9.60 2.49
C HIS A 134 -15.36 -9.45 1.22
N ARG A 135 -16.09 -8.34 1.05
CA ARG A 135 -16.87 -8.02 -0.15
C ARG A 135 -16.01 -7.74 -1.38
N MET A 136 -14.88 -7.04 -1.21
CA MET A 136 -13.90 -6.84 -2.30
C MET A 136 -13.17 -8.13 -2.65
N ALA A 137 -12.88 -8.98 -1.65
CA ALA A 137 -12.35 -10.32 -1.86
C ALA A 137 -13.34 -11.20 -2.67
N TRP A 138 -14.63 -11.12 -2.34
CA TRP A 138 -15.70 -11.76 -3.10
C TRP A 138 -15.81 -11.20 -4.51
N ALA A 139 -15.80 -9.87 -4.69
CA ALA A 139 -15.91 -9.23 -6.00
C ALA A 139 -14.73 -9.56 -6.92
N ALA A 140 -13.51 -9.70 -6.37
CA ALA A 140 -12.34 -10.13 -7.13
C ALA A 140 -12.45 -11.56 -7.68
N GLY A 141 -13.30 -12.42 -7.09
CA GLY A 141 -13.58 -13.75 -7.62
C GLY A 141 -14.49 -13.76 -8.86
N PHE A 142 -15.12 -12.63 -9.20
CA PHE A 142 -16.19 -12.53 -10.19
C PHE A 142 -15.87 -11.61 -11.37
N PHE A 143 -14.63 -11.66 -11.87
CA PHE A 143 -14.19 -10.88 -13.04
C PHE A 143 -15.11 -11.01 -14.28
N PHE A 144 -15.88 -12.11 -14.42
CA PHE A 144 -16.77 -12.36 -15.57
C PHE A 144 -18.26 -12.12 -15.31
N LEU A 145 -18.64 -11.61 -14.13
CA LEU A 145 -19.99 -11.08 -13.87
C LEU A 145 -20.05 -9.56 -14.09
N ASP A 146 -19.04 -8.99 -14.74
CA ASP A 146 -19.08 -7.61 -15.22
C ASP A 146 -20.40 -7.39 -15.98
N PRO A 147 -21.19 -6.35 -15.65
CA PRO A 147 -22.41 -6.00 -16.37
C PRO A 147 -22.22 -5.94 -17.90
N ASP A 148 -21.00 -5.62 -18.36
CA ASP A 148 -20.65 -5.51 -19.77
C ASP A 148 -20.24 -6.85 -20.44
N TYR A 149 -20.14 -7.95 -19.67
CA TYR A 149 -19.76 -9.27 -20.19
C TYR A 149 -20.67 -9.76 -21.33
N LYS A 150 -21.96 -9.39 -21.30
CA LYS A 150 -22.93 -9.69 -22.36
C LYS A 150 -22.58 -9.04 -23.70
N ASN A 151 -21.91 -7.88 -23.67
CA ASN A 151 -21.48 -7.15 -24.85
C ASN A 151 -20.11 -7.65 -25.34
N GLN A 152 -19.25 -8.13 -24.43
CA GLN A 152 -17.95 -8.70 -24.76
C GLN A 152 -18.06 -10.10 -25.41
N VAL A 153 -19.06 -10.91 -25.02
CA VAL A 153 -19.30 -12.26 -25.58
C VAL A 153 -20.72 -12.36 -26.14
N PRO A 154 -20.94 -12.07 -27.44
CA PRO A 154 -22.28 -12.02 -28.01
C PRO A 154 -22.95 -13.40 -28.15
N SER A 155 -22.16 -14.48 -28.27
CA SER A 155 -22.70 -15.82 -28.47
C SER A 155 -23.36 -16.38 -27.20
N ARG A 156 -24.51 -17.04 -27.34
CA ARG A 156 -25.20 -17.70 -26.21
C ARG A 156 -24.39 -18.86 -25.64
N LEU A 157 -23.77 -19.66 -26.51
CA LEU A 157 -22.90 -20.77 -26.14
C LEU A 157 -21.64 -20.28 -25.41
N GLY A 158 -20.98 -19.25 -25.92
CA GLY A 158 -19.78 -18.67 -25.29
C GLY A 158 -20.08 -18.11 -23.90
N ARG A 159 -21.24 -17.46 -23.72
CA ARG A 159 -21.70 -17.02 -22.40
C ARG A 159 -21.97 -18.17 -21.45
N ALA A 160 -22.63 -19.23 -21.91
CA ALA A 160 -22.91 -20.40 -21.08
C ALA A 160 -21.61 -21.10 -20.63
N ILE A 161 -20.64 -21.26 -21.54
CA ILE A 161 -19.31 -21.81 -21.24
C ILE A 161 -18.58 -20.89 -20.25
N GLY A 162 -18.55 -19.58 -20.49
CA GLY A 162 -17.86 -18.64 -19.61
C GLY A 162 -18.45 -18.56 -18.21
N ILE A 163 -19.78 -18.55 -18.07
CA ILE A 163 -20.46 -18.60 -16.77
C ILE A 163 -20.15 -19.93 -16.05
N THR A 164 -20.21 -21.06 -16.74
CA THR A 164 -19.95 -22.39 -16.14
C THR A 164 -18.50 -22.50 -15.68
N THR A 165 -17.55 -22.09 -16.51
CA THR A 165 -16.12 -22.06 -16.16
C THR A 165 -15.87 -21.11 -14.98
N ASN A 166 -16.52 -19.95 -14.95
CA ASN A 166 -16.41 -19.02 -13.82
C ASN A 166 -16.97 -19.61 -12.53
N LEU A 167 -18.11 -20.32 -12.55
CA LEU A 167 -18.64 -20.99 -11.35
C LEU A 167 -17.69 -22.06 -10.81
N LEU A 168 -16.94 -22.73 -11.70
CA LEU A 168 -15.95 -23.74 -11.31
C LEU A 168 -14.67 -23.11 -10.72
N ILE A 169 -14.24 -21.96 -11.24
CA ILE A 169 -13.00 -21.28 -10.82
C ILE A 169 -13.23 -20.29 -9.67
N ALA A 170 -14.42 -19.72 -9.55
CA ALA A 170 -14.81 -18.75 -8.51
C ALA A 170 -14.39 -19.18 -7.09
N PRO A 171 -14.68 -20.40 -6.60
CA PRO A 171 -14.24 -20.80 -5.26
C PRO A 171 -12.72 -20.76 -5.08
N PHE A 172 -11.94 -21.04 -6.14
CA PHE A 172 -10.48 -20.93 -6.09
C PHE A 172 -10.00 -19.48 -6.19
N ALA A 173 -10.67 -18.65 -7.00
CA ALA A 173 -10.39 -17.22 -7.10
C ALA A 173 -10.75 -16.45 -5.82
N MET A 174 -11.62 -17.00 -4.98
CA MET A 174 -11.93 -16.44 -3.66
C MET A 174 -10.82 -16.68 -2.63
N ILE A 175 -10.00 -17.72 -2.78
CA ILE A 175 -8.95 -18.07 -1.81
C ILE A 175 -7.96 -16.90 -1.60
N PRO A 176 -7.39 -16.25 -2.65
CA PRO A 176 -6.50 -15.10 -2.46
C PRO A 176 -7.16 -13.93 -1.73
N GLY A 177 -8.44 -13.66 -2.02
CA GLY A 177 -9.19 -12.59 -1.36
C GLY A 177 -9.42 -12.89 0.12
N LEU A 178 -9.81 -14.13 0.45
CA LEU A 178 -9.99 -14.60 1.82
C LEU A 178 -8.66 -14.59 2.59
N LEU A 179 -7.56 -15.04 1.97
CA LEU A 179 -6.23 -15.01 2.56
C LEU A 179 -5.74 -13.57 2.79
N ALA A 180 -6.01 -12.65 1.86
CA ALA A 180 -5.69 -11.23 2.03
C ALA A 180 -6.49 -10.59 3.17
N TRP A 181 -7.77 -10.96 3.32
CA TRP A 181 -8.60 -10.52 4.44
C TRP A 181 -8.12 -11.08 5.78
N LEU A 182 -7.88 -12.40 5.86
CA LEU A 182 -7.34 -13.06 7.04
C LEU A 182 -5.98 -12.45 7.45
N SER A 183 -5.07 -12.26 6.49
CA SER A 183 -3.79 -11.59 6.69
C SER A 183 -3.95 -10.17 7.27
N GLY A 184 -5.00 -9.43 6.87
CA GLY A 184 -5.30 -8.11 7.44
C GLY A 184 -5.73 -8.16 8.90
N LEU A 185 -6.41 -9.23 9.32
CA LEU A 185 -6.82 -9.44 10.71
C LEU A 185 -5.65 -9.91 11.58
N SER A 186 -4.89 -10.89 11.11
CA SER A 186 -3.75 -11.51 11.82
C SER A 186 -2.44 -10.75 11.67
N GLY A 187 -2.40 -9.71 10.83
CA GLY A 187 -1.21 -8.93 10.60
C GLY A 187 -0.74 -8.27 11.89
N ARG A 188 0.55 -8.35 12.14
CA ARG A 188 1.19 -7.73 13.31
C ARG A 188 1.54 -6.29 13.03
N ASP A 189 1.54 -5.48 14.08
CA ASP A 189 2.08 -4.14 14.00
C ASP A 189 3.61 -4.22 13.87
N PRO A 190 4.20 -3.34 13.05
CA PRO A 190 5.64 -3.28 12.86
C PRO A 190 6.30 -2.92 14.19
N TRP A 191 7.29 -3.74 14.57
CA TRP A 191 8.12 -3.49 15.74
C TRP A 191 9.35 -2.70 15.32
N TRP A 192 9.67 -1.64 16.06
CA TRP A 192 10.87 -0.84 15.86
C TRP A 192 11.88 -1.10 16.98
N PRO A 193 13.19 -1.19 16.68
CA PRO A 193 14.24 -1.26 17.68
C PRO A 193 14.22 -0.06 18.63
N ASP A 194 14.53 -0.31 19.91
CA ASP A 194 14.45 0.72 20.96
C ASP A 194 15.43 1.88 20.72
N ASP A 195 16.58 1.63 20.08
CA ASP A 195 17.55 2.64 19.67
C ASP A 195 16.98 3.58 18.60
N VAL A 196 16.23 3.04 17.64
CA VAL A 196 15.57 3.83 16.59
C VAL A 196 14.45 4.69 17.18
N LEU A 197 13.66 4.13 18.12
CA LEU A 197 12.60 4.85 18.80
C LEU A 197 13.15 5.92 19.76
N ALA A 198 14.20 5.62 20.52
CA ALA A 198 14.88 6.57 21.39
C ALA A 198 15.48 7.73 20.58
N ALA A 199 16.08 7.43 19.43
CA ALA A 199 16.59 8.44 18.52
C ALA A 199 15.48 9.26 17.84
N ALA A 200 14.27 8.73 17.67
CA ALA A 200 13.17 9.45 17.03
C ALA A 200 12.58 10.57 17.91
N GLY A 201 12.89 10.57 19.22
CA GLY A 201 12.68 11.72 20.08
C GLY A 201 11.24 12.20 20.14
N GLY A 202 10.31 11.32 20.50
CA GLY A 202 8.93 11.70 20.78
C GLY A 202 8.08 10.49 21.21
N PRO A 203 7.08 10.66 22.08
CA PRO A 203 6.11 9.61 22.31
C PRO A 203 5.41 9.30 20.97
N PRO A 204 5.20 8.02 20.62
CA PRO A 204 4.37 7.69 19.46
C PRO A 204 3.04 8.42 19.60
N LEU A 205 2.48 8.92 18.48
CA LEU A 205 1.12 9.48 18.48
C LEU A 205 0.21 8.46 19.17
N SER A 206 -0.26 8.81 20.37
CA SER A 206 -1.03 7.89 21.19
C SER A 206 -2.28 7.48 20.40
N GLU A 207 -2.68 6.21 20.51
CA GLU A 207 -3.89 5.71 19.84
C GLU A 207 -5.10 6.67 19.95
N PRO A 208 -5.39 7.29 21.11
CA PRO A 208 -6.45 8.31 21.22
C PRO A 208 -6.18 9.61 20.43
N ALA A 209 -4.94 10.10 20.35
CA ALA A 209 -4.59 11.26 19.53
C ALA A 209 -4.69 10.94 18.02
N ALA A 210 -4.25 9.74 17.64
CA ALA A 210 -4.44 9.21 16.29
C ALA A 210 -5.92 9.00 15.96
N LEU A 211 -6.75 8.61 16.94
CA LEU A 211 -8.21 8.47 16.80
C LEU A 211 -8.93 9.82 16.66
N ALA A 212 -8.51 10.83 17.41
CA ALA A 212 -9.09 12.17 17.39
C ALA A 212 -8.84 12.89 16.05
N LEU A 213 -7.75 12.55 15.36
CA LEU A 213 -7.41 13.04 14.02
C LEU A 213 -8.04 12.19 12.89
N ARG A 214 -8.89 11.19 13.22
CA ARG A 214 -9.60 10.41 12.20
C ARG A 214 -10.72 11.24 11.58
N PRO A 215 -10.99 11.10 10.27
CA PRO A 215 -12.24 11.61 9.75
C PRO A 215 -13.38 10.78 10.34
N ALA A 216 -14.49 11.42 10.69
CA ALA A 216 -15.73 10.73 11.01
C ALA A 216 -16.04 9.75 9.87
N ALA A 217 -16.39 8.50 10.22
CA ALA A 217 -16.73 7.50 9.21
C ALA A 217 -17.71 8.11 8.20
N PRO A 218 -17.49 7.97 6.88
CA PRO A 218 -18.42 8.50 5.91
C PRO A 218 -19.82 7.96 6.26
N PRO A 219 -20.84 8.82 6.34
CA PRO A 219 -22.18 8.37 6.72
C PRO A 219 -22.56 7.22 5.79
N ALA A 220 -23.07 6.13 6.40
CA ALA A 220 -23.56 5.00 5.64
C ALA A 220 -24.47 5.54 4.55
N ARG A 221 -24.03 5.41 3.30
CA ARG A 221 -24.77 5.88 2.13
C ARG A 221 -26.15 5.23 2.23
N GLN A 222 -27.16 6.02 2.63
CA GLN A 222 -28.54 5.55 2.62
C GLN A 222 -28.85 5.29 1.15
N VAL A 223 -28.90 4.01 0.80
CA VAL A 223 -29.38 3.56 -0.49
C VAL A 223 -30.89 3.76 -0.43
N GLY A 224 -31.33 4.90 -0.97
CA GLY A 224 -32.72 5.15 -1.35
C GLY A 224 -33.02 4.55 -2.72
#